data_AF-A0A967JSX9-F1
#
_entry.id   AF-A0A967JSX9-F1
#
_cell.length_a   1.000
_cell.length_b   1.000
_cell.length_c   1.000
_cell.angle_alpha   90.00
_cell.angle_beta   90.00
_cell.angle_gamma   90.00
#
_symmetry.space_group_name_H-M   'P 1'
#
loop_
_entity.id
_entity.type
_entity.pdbx_description
1 polymer ?
#
loop_
_entity_poly.entity_id
_entity_poly.type
_entity_poly.pdbx_seq_one_letter_code
_entity_poly.pdbx_strand_id
1 'polypeptide(L)'
;TELDQAVAIFDKIAEASAHGGEVGKIRDELKRVPSPLRRHVMSSIHRVLLATRDEDLPARGELIAWRDEQDERGQRRYGSHLYSESDQAALRVPEI
;
A
#
# COMPACT_ATOMS: atom_id res chain seq x y z
N THR A 1 11.59 9.85 -2.64
CA THR A 1 10.47 10.47 -1.88
C THR A 1 9.46 9.39 -1.50
N GLU A 2 8.50 9.65 -0.61
CA GLU A 2 7.43 8.67 -0.27
C GLU A 2 6.70 8.18 -1.54
N LEU A 3 6.49 9.08 -2.49
CA LEU A 3 5.95 8.77 -3.82
C LEU A 3 6.79 7.71 -4.55
N ASP A 4 8.10 7.93 -4.66
CA ASP A 4 8.99 7.02 -5.38
C ASP A 4 9.03 5.62 -4.75
N GLN A 5 8.96 5.55 -3.41
CA GLN A 5 8.91 4.28 -2.68
C GLN A 5 7.61 3.52 -2.97
N ALA A 6 6.46 4.19 -2.85
CA ALA A 6 5.17 3.58 -3.15
C ALA A 6 5.08 3.13 -4.62
N VAL A 7 5.56 3.96 -5.56
CA VAL A 7 5.62 3.62 -6.99
C VAL A 7 6.47 2.38 -7.23
N ALA A 8 7.64 2.27 -6.60
CA ALA A 8 8.50 1.10 -6.77
C ALA A 8 7.83 -0.20 -6.29
N ILE A 9 7.08 -0.13 -5.19
CA ILE A 9 6.31 -1.28 -4.70
C ILE A 9 5.15 -1.60 -5.66
N PHE A 10 4.47 -0.59 -6.19
CA PHE A 10 3.41 -0.80 -7.19
C PHE A 10 3.94 -1.44 -8.48
N ASP A 11 5.14 -1.08 -8.93
CA ASP A 11 5.77 -1.70 -10.11
C ASP A 11 6.00 -3.20 -9.86
N LYS A 12 6.54 -3.58 -8.70
CA LYS A 12 6.71 -5.00 -8.31
C LYS A 12 5.38 -5.76 -8.28
N ILE A 13 4.34 -5.15 -7.72
CA ILE A 13 3.00 -5.76 -7.68
C ILE A 13 2.44 -5.90 -9.10
N ALA A 14 2.60 -4.87 -9.93
CA ALA A 14 2.08 -4.87 -11.29
C ALA A 14 2.73 -5.96 -12.18
N GLU A 15 3.99 -6.31 -11.93
CA GLU A 15 4.70 -7.38 -12.63
C GLU A 15 4.24 -8.79 -12.20
N ALA A 16 3.83 -8.95 -10.93
CA ALA A 16 3.50 -10.25 -10.36
C ALA A 16 1.99 -10.54 -10.26
N SER A 17 1.14 -9.52 -10.38
CA SER A 17 -0.31 -9.58 -10.20
C SER A 17 -1.04 -9.90 -11.51
N ALA A 18 -2.11 -10.69 -11.44
CA ALA A 18 -3.08 -10.83 -12.53
C ALA A 18 -3.83 -9.52 -12.79
N HIS A 19 -3.89 -8.64 -11.78
CA HIS A 19 -4.45 -7.29 -11.84
C HIS A 19 -3.41 -6.21 -12.18
N GLY A 20 -2.23 -6.58 -12.70
CA GLY A 20 -1.14 -5.63 -12.96
C GLY A 20 -1.51 -4.44 -13.83
N GLY A 21 -2.45 -4.60 -14.77
CA GLY A 21 -2.98 -3.50 -15.57
C GLY A 21 -3.76 -2.45 -14.75
N GLU A 22 -4.49 -2.87 -13.71
CA GLU A 22 -5.20 -1.97 -12.79
C GLU A 22 -4.23 -1.27 -11.84
N VAL A 23 -3.26 -2.01 -11.29
CA VAL A 23 -2.19 -1.46 -10.45
C VAL A 23 -1.37 -0.41 -11.21
N GLY A 24 -1.04 -0.68 -12.47
CA GLY A 24 -0.36 0.27 -13.35
C GLY A 24 -1.14 1.57 -13.57
N LYS A 25 -2.47 1.50 -13.71
CA LYS A 25 -3.33 2.70 -13.82
C LYS A 25 -3.29 3.53 -12.54
N ILE A 26 -3.39 2.90 -11.37
CA ILE A 26 -3.33 3.60 -10.07
C ILE A 26 -1.98 4.28 -9.87
N ARG A 27 -0.88 3.61 -10.26
CA ARG A 27 0.48 4.18 -10.24
C ARG A 27 0.58 5.42 -11.13
N ASP A 28 0.07 5.34 -12.35
CA ASP A 28 0.16 6.44 -13.31
C ASP A 28 -0.72 7.63 -12.89
N GLU A 29 -1.89 7.37 -12.32
CA GLU A 29 -2.73 8.39 -11.68
C GLU A 29 -1.99 9.12 -10.56
N LEU A 30 -1.32 8.38 -9.67
CA LEU A 30 -0.55 8.96 -8.56
C LEU A 30 0.61 9.84 -9.07
N LYS A 31 1.34 9.39 -10.10
CA LYS A 31 2.43 10.15 -10.73
C LYS A 31 1.95 11.45 -11.41
N ARG A 32 0.69 11.50 -11.86
CA ARG A 32 0.11 12.69 -12.51
C ARG A 32 -0.33 13.76 -11.53
N VAL A 33 -0.46 13.47 -10.24
CA VAL A 33 -0.83 14.47 -9.23
C VAL A 33 0.32 15.47 -9.05
N PRO A 34 0.13 16.76 -9.35
CA PRO A 34 1.17 17.76 -9.12
C PRO A 34 1.35 17.96 -7.60
N SER A 35 2.58 17.80 -7.10
CA SER A 35 2.91 17.88 -5.66
C SER A 35 2.02 16.96 -4.80
N PRO A 36 2.14 15.63 -4.94
CA PRO A 36 1.29 14.70 -4.23
C PRO A 36 1.53 14.79 -2.72
N LEU A 37 0.44 15.02 -1.99
CA LEU A 37 0.42 14.94 -0.53
C LEU A 37 0.31 13.49 -0.06
N ARG A 38 0.72 13.23 1.19
CA ARG A 38 0.65 11.90 1.82
C ARG A 38 -0.71 11.20 1.62
N ARG A 39 -1.82 11.95 1.72
CA ARG A 39 -3.17 11.40 1.49
C ARG A 39 -3.36 10.77 0.10
N HIS A 40 -2.70 11.31 -0.93
CA HIS A 40 -2.79 10.77 -2.29
C HIS A 40 -2.05 9.44 -2.37
N VAL A 41 -0.85 9.38 -1.80
CA VAL A 41 -0.07 8.14 -1.70
C VAL A 41 -0.86 7.08 -0.92
N MET A 42 -1.37 7.40 0.27
CA MET A 42 -2.14 6.45 1.10
C MET A 42 -3.42 5.97 0.42
N SER A 43 -4.15 6.86 -0.26
CA SER A 43 -5.35 6.50 -1.02
C SER A 43 -5.01 5.55 -2.19
N SER A 44 -3.94 5.80 -2.93
CA SER A 44 -3.47 4.90 -3.98
C SER A 44 -3.05 3.53 -3.43
N ILE A 45 -2.38 3.51 -2.27
CA ILE A 45 -1.98 2.25 -1.60
C ILE A 45 -3.21 1.42 -1.24
N HIS A 46 -4.22 2.05 -0.65
CA HIS A 46 -5.47 1.37 -0.33
C HIS A 46 -6.12 0.76 -1.58
N ARG A 47 -6.15 1.49 -2.70
CA ARG A 47 -6.70 0.99 -3.97
C ARG A 47 -5.91 -0.21 -4.51
N VAL A 48 -4.58 -0.18 -4.43
CA VAL A 48 -3.74 -1.32 -4.87
C VAL A 48 -3.94 -2.55 -3.98
N LEU A 49 -4.01 -2.37 -2.65
CA LEU A 49 -4.27 -3.47 -1.72
C LEU A 49 -5.66 -4.08 -1.92
N LEU A 50 -6.65 -3.26 -2.30
CA LEU A 50 -8.00 -3.73 -2.62
C LEU A 50 -8.03 -4.51 -3.94
N ALA A 51 -7.37 -4.00 -4.99
CA ALA A 51 -7.30 -4.65 -6.29
C ALA A 51 -6.56 -6.00 -6.26
N THR A 52 -5.62 -6.16 -5.32
CA THR A 52 -4.83 -7.38 -5.14
C THR A 52 -5.23 -8.18 -3.90
N ARG A 53 -6.42 -7.93 -3.34
CA ARG A 53 -6.85 -8.57 -2.08
C ARG A 53 -6.95 -10.09 -2.17
N ASP A 54 -7.27 -10.59 -3.36
CA ASP A 54 -7.50 -12.01 -3.65
C ASP A 54 -6.19 -12.71 -4.08
N GLU A 55 -5.04 -12.02 -3.98
CA GLU A 55 -3.72 -12.51 -4.36
C GLU A 55 -2.76 -12.53 -3.17
N ASP A 56 -1.96 -13.61 -3.08
CA ASP A 56 -0.87 -13.71 -2.11
C ASP A 56 0.47 -13.41 -2.80
N LEU A 57 0.87 -12.14 -2.76
CA LEU A 57 2.10 -11.65 -3.38
C LEU A 57 3.07 -11.15 -2.31
N PRO A 58 4.37 -11.52 -2.36
CA PRO A 58 5.37 -10.95 -1.45
C PRO A 58 5.43 -9.42 -1.48
N ALA A 59 5.26 -8.83 -2.68
CA ALA A 59 5.23 -7.39 -2.86
C ALA A 59 3.98 -6.71 -2.25
N ARG A 60 2.86 -7.43 -2.12
CA ARG A 60 1.69 -6.96 -1.38
C ARG A 60 1.98 -6.90 0.12
N GLY A 61 2.68 -7.89 0.66
CA GLY A 61 3.19 -7.87 2.04
C GLY A 61 4.14 -6.69 2.30
N GLU A 62 5.06 -6.43 1.36
CA GLU A 62 5.93 -5.23 1.40
C GLU A 62 5.11 -3.94 1.44
N LEU A 63 4.04 -3.84 0.65
CA LEU A 63 3.17 -2.67 0.61
C LEU A 63 2.41 -2.44 1.93
N ILE A 64 1.93 -3.52 2.55
CA ILE A 64 1.26 -3.47 3.86
C ILE A 64 2.23 -2.97 4.93
N ALA A 65 3.44 -3.57 5.00
CA ALA A 65 4.45 -3.15 5.96
C ALA A 65 4.86 -1.68 5.77
N TRP A 66 4.99 -1.24 4.51
CA TRP A 66 5.34 0.15 4.21
C TRP A 66 4.23 1.13 4.65
N ARG A 67 2.96 0.79 4.42
CA ARG A 67 1.80 1.57 4.89
C ARG A 67 1.84 1.73 6.41
N ASP A 68 2.00 0.63 7.13
CA ASP A 68 2.01 0.62 8.59
C ASP A 68 3.17 1.46 9.14
N GLU A 69 4.37 1.35 8.53
CA GLU A 69 5.49 2.21 8.89
C GLU A 69 5.19 3.70 8.64
N GLN A 70 4.52 4.04 7.53
CA GLN A 70 4.15 5.42 7.29
C GLN A 70 3.12 5.92 8.29
N ASP A 71 2.17 5.08 8.72
CA ASP A 71 1.16 5.44 9.71
C ASP A 71 1.80 5.63 11.09
N GLU A 72 2.74 4.78 11.51
CA GLU A 72 3.54 5.00 12.72
C GLU A 72 4.35 6.31 12.66
N ARG A 73 4.98 6.59 11.52
CA ARG A 73 5.73 7.85 11.30
C ARG A 73 4.80 9.05 11.37
N GLY A 74 3.57 8.93 10.86
CA GLY A 74 2.51 9.91 10.99
C GLY A 74 2.12 10.14 12.46
N GLN A 75 1.89 9.05 13.21
CA GLN A 75 1.51 9.12 14.62
C GLN A 75 2.59 9.73 15.51
N ARG A 76 3.87 9.40 15.29
CA ARG A 76 4.99 10.04 16.02
C ARG A 76 5.11 11.53 15.74
N ARG A 77 4.67 11.99 14.56
CA ARG A 77 4.76 13.38 14.11
C ARG A 77 3.53 14.22 14.46
N TYR A 78 2.36 13.60 14.63
CA TYR A 78 1.08 14.28 14.86
C TYR A 78 0.39 13.94 16.20
N GLY A 79 0.96 13.06 17.02
CA GLY A 79 0.61 12.90 18.44
C GLY A 79 -0.60 12.01 18.72
N SER A 80 -0.32 10.90 19.42
CA SER A 80 -1.19 10.03 20.25
C SER A 80 -2.54 9.55 19.69
N HIS A 81 -2.65 8.22 19.56
CA HIS A 81 -3.83 7.40 19.25
C HIS A 81 -4.28 7.38 17.78
N LEU A 82 -3.89 6.34 17.04
CA LEU A 82 -4.85 5.58 16.21
C LEU A 82 -4.24 4.26 15.72
N TYR A 83 -4.79 3.11 16.14
CA TYR A 83 -4.54 1.75 15.62
C TYR A 83 -3.14 1.16 15.91
N SER A 84 -2.88 0.10 16.68
CA SER A 84 -3.67 -1.02 17.22
C SER A 84 -4.56 -1.78 16.24
N GLU A 85 -4.20 -1.81 14.95
CA GLU A 85 -4.80 -2.73 13.96
C GLU A 85 -3.78 -3.46 13.08
N SER A 86 -2.49 -3.49 13.46
CA SER A 86 -1.51 -4.39 12.83
C SER A 86 -1.62 -5.85 13.32
N ASP A 87 -2.71 -6.22 14.02
CA ASP A 87 -3.10 -7.63 14.26
C ASP A 87 -3.72 -8.29 13.01
N GLN A 88 -3.97 -7.53 11.95
CA GLN A 88 -4.41 -8.05 10.65
C GLN A 88 -3.20 -8.42 9.77
N ALA A 89 -2.25 -9.16 10.35
CA ALA A 89 -1.52 -10.20 9.62
C ALA A 89 -2.55 -11.24 9.12
N ALA A 90 -3.38 -10.84 8.15
CA ALA A 90 -4.46 -11.60 7.53
C ALA A 90 -3.90 -12.68 6.58
N LEU A 91 -2.87 -13.39 7.02
CA LEU A 91 -2.24 -14.54 6.36
C LEU A 91 -2.03 -15.72 7.33
N ARG A 92 -2.89 -15.85 8.35
CA ARG A 92 -3.06 -17.10 9.08
C ARG A 92 -4.54 -17.40 9.28
N VAL A 93 -5.23 -17.72 8.20
CA VAL A 93 -6.41 -18.58 8.29
C VAL A 93 -5.98 -19.95 7.78
N PRO A 94 -5.56 -20.89 8.65
CA PRO A 94 -5.60 -22.29 8.27
C PRO A 94 -7.07 -22.66 8.02
N GLU A 95 -7.35 -23.10 6.80
CA GLU A 95 -8.60 -23.74 6.41
C GLU A 95 -8.93 -24.88 7.39
N ILE A 96 -10.16 -24.91 7.93
CA ILE A 96 -10.72 -26.07 8.65
C ILE A 96 -11.73 -26.74 7.74
#